data_AF-W1YAX8-F1
#
_entry.id   AF-W1YAX8-F1
#
_cell.length_a   1.000
_cell.length_b   1.000
_cell.length_c   1.000
_cell.angle_alpha   90.00
_cell.angle_beta   90.00
_cell.angle_gamma   90.00
#
_symmetry.space_group_name_H-M   'P 1'
#
loop_
_entity.id
_entity.type
_entity.pdbx_description
1 polymer ?
#
loop_
_entity_poly.entity_id
_entity_poly.type
_entity_poly.pdbx_seq_one_letter_code
_entity_poly.pdbx_strand_id
1 'polypeptide(L)'
;KINIEIDSLGDTWLMVEQAEFEFYNKIQNKCEYFLEEICESFQGIITGCDKAFVVDKNDKNLQKINGKFLKNWIKNKDIGKYIINNSQSMLIYSNDIKNEEEEEFLVETF
;
A
#
# COMPACT_ATOMS: atom_id res chain seq x y z
N LYS A 1 -35.72 3.04 25.59
CA LYS A 1 -34.60 3.97 25.87
C LYS A 1 -33.46 3.10 26.39
N ILE A 2 -32.37 2.98 25.65
CA ILE A 2 -31.18 2.27 26.14
C ILE A 2 -30.35 3.33 26.85
N ASN A 3 -30.15 3.17 28.16
CA ASN A 3 -29.24 3.99 28.94
C ASN A 3 -27.90 3.25 28.98
N ILE A 4 -26.84 3.92 28.55
CA ILE A 4 -25.49 3.38 28.52
C ILE A 4 -24.61 4.32 29.35
N GLU A 5 -23.93 3.77 30.35
CA GLU A 5 -23.03 4.50 31.24
C GLU A 5 -21.66 4.61 30.55
N ILE A 6 -21.35 5.80 30.03
CA ILE A 6 -20.16 6.03 29.17
C ILE A 6 -18.86 5.63 29.89
N ASP A 7 -18.78 5.88 31.20
CA ASP A 7 -17.62 5.56 32.03
C ASP A 7 -17.39 4.05 32.24
N SER A 8 -18.39 3.22 31.92
CA SER A 8 -18.30 1.75 31.99
C SER A 8 -17.77 1.10 30.72
N LEU A 9 -17.58 1.89 29.65
CA LEU A 9 -17.09 1.37 28.38
C LEU A 9 -15.63 1.71 28.21
N GLY A 10 -14.82 0.68 28.03
CA GLY A 10 -13.39 0.84 27.74
C GLY A 10 -13.12 1.52 26.40
N ASP A 11 -11.86 1.52 25.99
CA ASP A 11 -11.40 2.31 24.84
C ASP A 11 -11.93 1.80 23.48
N THR A 12 -12.53 0.61 23.42
CA THR A 12 -13.05 0.00 22.19
C THR A 12 -14.47 -0.49 22.37
N TRP A 13 -15.34 -0.09 21.44
CA TRP A 13 -16.76 -0.43 21.45
C TRP A 13 -17.08 -1.31 20.23
N LEU A 14 -17.73 -2.44 20.48
CA LEU A 14 -18.20 -3.34 19.43
C LEU A 14 -19.72 -3.32 19.42
N MET A 15 -20.31 -2.81 18.33
CA MET A 15 -21.76 -2.86 18.11
C MET A 15 -22.08 -3.98 17.13
N VAL A 16 -22.27 -5.18 17.66
CA VAL A 16 -22.50 -6.42 16.90
C VAL A 16 -23.60 -7.25 17.57
N GLU A 17 -24.22 -8.16 16.82
CA GLU A 17 -25.19 -9.08 17.41
C GLU A 17 -24.50 -10.08 18.35
N GLN A 18 -25.25 -10.65 19.30
CA GLN A 18 -24.71 -11.58 20.31
C GLN A 18 -23.96 -12.77 19.67
N ALA A 19 -24.49 -13.32 18.58
CA ALA A 19 -23.85 -14.43 17.87
C ALA A 19 -22.51 -14.04 17.24
N GLU A 20 -22.41 -12.83 16.70
CA GLU A 20 -21.17 -12.28 16.13
C GLU A 20 -20.15 -11.97 17.22
N PHE A 21 -20.60 -11.44 18.37
CA PHE A 21 -19.74 -11.20 19.53
C PHE A 21 -19.12 -12.49 20.07
N GLU A 22 -19.92 -13.56 20.21
CA GLU A 22 -19.43 -14.87 20.64
C GLU A 22 -18.43 -15.47 19.65
N PHE A 23 -18.65 -15.28 18.35
CA PHE A 23 -17.71 -15.70 17.31
C PHE A 23 -16.40 -14.90 17.37
N TYR A 24 -16.48 -13.58 17.49
CA TYR A 24 -15.34 -12.68 17.63
C TYR A 24 -14.48 -13.07 18.84
N ASN A 25 -15.08 -13.27 20.01
CA ASN A 25 -14.35 -13.65 21.22
C ASN A 25 -13.68 -15.03 21.11
N LYS A 26 -14.28 -15.98 20.40
CA LYS A 26 -13.64 -17.29 20.15
C LYS A 26 -12.36 -17.17 19.32
N ILE A 27 -12.31 -16.20 18.40
CA ILE A 27 -11.11 -15.89 17.63
C ILE A 27 -10.10 -15.17 18.52
N GLN A 28 -10.53 -14.10 19.18
CA GLN A 28 -9.65 -13.25 19.98
C GLN A 28 -8.97 -14.01 21.11
N ASN A 29 -9.69 -14.90 21.79
CA ASN A 29 -9.12 -15.74 22.86
C ASN A 29 -8.07 -16.76 22.37
N LYS A 30 -7.95 -16.99 21.06
CA LYS A 30 -6.95 -17.87 20.45
C LYS A 30 -5.79 -17.12 19.80
N CYS A 31 -5.90 -15.80 19.66
CA CYS A 31 -4.84 -14.97 19.08
C CYS A 31 -3.86 -14.56 20.18
N GLU A 32 -2.60 -14.98 20.04
CA GLU A 32 -1.53 -14.63 20.99
C GLU A 32 -0.89 -13.27 20.67
N TYR A 33 -1.00 -12.83 19.42
CA TYR A 33 -0.36 -11.63 18.91
C TYR A 33 -1.32 -10.85 18.01
N PHE A 34 -1.25 -9.52 18.09
CA PHE A 34 -1.84 -8.60 17.13
C PHE A 34 -0.92 -8.43 15.93
N LEU A 35 -1.50 -8.15 14.76
CA LEU A 35 -0.71 -7.96 13.54
C LEU A 35 0.30 -6.81 13.67
N GLU A 36 -0.05 -5.76 14.42
CA GLU A 36 0.83 -4.62 14.71
C GLU A 36 2.07 -4.98 15.52
N GLU A 37 2.01 -6.06 16.31
CA GLU A 37 3.16 -6.56 17.07
C GLU A 37 4.11 -7.37 16.19
N ILE A 38 3.64 -7.86 15.05
CA ILE A 38 4.39 -8.74 14.15
C ILE A 38 4.99 -7.95 12.98
N CYS A 39 4.25 -6.98 12.44
CA CYS A 39 4.70 -6.22 11.28
C CYS A 39 4.10 -4.81 11.24
N GLU A 40 4.86 -3.91 10.63
CA GLU A 40 4.35 -2.62 10.19
C GLU A 40 3.55 -2.79 8.90
N SER A 41 2.36 -2.20 8.86
CA SER A 41 1.50 -2.18 7.68
C SER A 41 1.43 -0.76 7.14
N PHE A 42 1.62 -0.62 5.83
CA PHE A 42 1.55 0.65 5.13
C PHE A 42 0.53 0.56 4.01
N GLN A 43 -0.10 1.70 3.73
CA GLN A 43 -0.88 1.83 2.53
C GLN A 43 0.05 1.79 1.31
N GLY A 44 -0.33 1.02 0.28
CA GLY A 44 0.39 1.02 -0.99
C GLY A 44 0.37 2.39 -1.66
N ILE A 45 1.22 2.58 -2.67
CA ILE A 45 1.30 3.83 -3.43
C ILE A 45 -0.05 4.09 -4.12
N ILE A 46 -0.64 5.24 -3.84
CA ILE A 46 -1.79 5.77 -4.57
C ILE A 46 -1.28 6.85 -5.50
N THR A 47 -1.43 6.66 -6.81
CA THR A 47 -1.15 7.73 -7.76
C THR A 47 -2.46 8.45 -8.11
N GLY A 48 -2.43 9.78 -8.20
CA GLY A 48 -3.60 10.55 -8.66
C GLY A 48 -3.91 10.35 -10.15
N CYS A 49 -2.96 9.79 -10.91
CA CYS A 49 -3.11 9.46 -12.32
C CYS A 49 -2.16 8.32 -12.70
N ASP A 50 -2.62 7.07 -12.56
CA ASP A 50 -1.82 5.86 -12.87
C ASP A 50 -1.21 5.94 -14.28
N LYS A 51 -1.96 6.47 -15.25
CA LYS A 51 -1.54 6.56 -16.66
C LYS A 51 -0.31 7.45 -16.88
N ALA A 52 -0.04 8.40 -15.99
CA ALA A 52 1.07 9.34 -16.17
C ALA A 52 2.40 8.77 -15.65
N PHE A 53 2.35 7.89 -14.64
CA PHE A 53 3.55 7.41 -13.95
C PHE A 53 3.77 5.90 -14.09
N VAL A 54 2.77 5.13 -14.54
CA VAL A 54 2.89 3.70 -14.75
C VAL A 54 3.13 3.41 -16.23
N VAL A 55 4.26 2.78 -16.53
CA VAL A 55 4.74 2.49 -17.89
C VAL A 55 4.96 0.99 -18.09
N ASP A 56 4.87 0.51 -19.32
CA ASP A 56 5.17 -0.88 -19.66
C ASP A 56 6.67 -1.12 -19.71
N LYS A 57 7.16 -2.25 -19.17
CA LYS A 57 8.57 -2.65 -19.20
C LYS A 57 9.18 -2.75 -20.59
N ASN A 58 8.36 -2.92 -21.61
CA ASN A 58 8.78 -3.04 -23.00
C ASN A 58 8.70 -1.70 -23.77
N ASP A 59 8.33 -0.60 -23.10
CA ASP A 59 8.23 0.71 -23.74
C ASP A 59 9.63 1.22 -24.15
N LYS A 60 9.77 1.57 -25.43
CA LYS A 60 10.99 2.14 -26.02
C LYS A 60 11.29 3.56 -25.55
N ASN A 61 10.55 4.14 -24.61
CA ASN A 61 10.90 5.41 -24.00
C ASN A 61 11.52 5.23 -22.62
N LEU A 62 11.54 4.01 -22.08
CA LEU A 62 12.13 3.74 -20.77
C LEU A 62 13.62 4.06 -20.71
N GLN A 63 14.37 3.85 -21.80
CA GLN A 63 15.79 4.19 -21.84
C GLN A 63 16.06 5.70 -21.79
N LYS A 64 15.02 6.54 -21.98
CA LYS A 64 15.11 8.00 -21.81
C LYS A 64 14.96 8.41 -20.35
N ILE A 65 14.49 7.51 -19.49
CA ILE A 65 14.29 7.76 -18.07
C ILE A 65 15.48 7.14 -17.33
N ASN A 66 16.06 7.90 -16.39
CA ASN A 66 17.09 7.35 -15.53
C ASN A 66 16.50 6.19 -14.70
N GLY A 67 17.11 5.01 -14.82
CA GLY A 67 16.64 3.78 -14.19
C GLY A 67 16.50 3.86 -12.66
N LYS A 68 17.16 4.81 -11.99
CA LYS A 68 17.00 5.02 -10.53
C LYS A 68 15.58 5.43 -10.13
N PHE A 69 14.86 6.10 -11.03
CA PHE A 69 13.47 6.52 -10.85
C PHE A 69 12.46 5.45 -11.29
N LEU A 70 12.91 4.35 -11.89
CA LEU A 70 12.03 3.26 -12.31
C LEU A 70 11.98 2.19 -11.23
N LYS A 71 10.80 1.96 -10.65
CA LYS A 71 10.55 0.90 -9.68
C LYS A 71 9.55 -0.11 -10.26
N ASN A 72 9.60 -1.37 -9.82
CA ASN A 72 8.57 -2.35 -10.20
C ASN A 72 7.21 -1.91 -9.66
N TRP A 73 6.20 -1.90 -10.51
CA TRP A 73 4.83 -1.56 -10.11
C TRP A 73 4.04 -2.83 -9.82
N ILE A 74 3.96 -3.21 -8.54
CA ILE A 74 3.30 -4.42 -8.08
C ILE A 74 1.85 -4.09 -7.67
N LYS A 75 0.88 -4.80 -8.25
CA LYS A 75 -0.54 -4.73 -7.86
C LYS A 75 -0.95 -6.01 -7.13
N ASN A 76 -2.11 -6.02 -6.49
CA ASN A 76 -2.65 -7.21 -5.79
C ASN A 76 -2.66 -8.47 -6.67
N LYS A 77 -2.94 -8.34 -7.98
CA LYS A 77 -2.91 -9.46 -8.94
C LYS A 77 -1.53 -10.13 -9.08
N ASP A 78 -0.47 -9.40 -8.73
CA ASP A 78 0.91 -9.85 -8.84
C ASP A 78 1.41 -10.51 -7.54
N ILE A 79 0.66 -10.40 -6.43
CA ILE A 79 1.01 -11.01 -5.14
C ILE A 79 0.37 -12.40 -5.05
N GLY A 80 1.21 -13.43 -5.01
CA GLY A 80 0.81 -14.81 -4.79
C GLY A 80 1.11 -15.29 -3.38
N LYS A 81 0.80 -16.56 -3.10
CA LYS A 81 1.13 -17.18 -1.82
C LYS A 81 2.66 -17.29 -1.68
N TYR A 82 3.24 -16.45 -0.83
CA TYR A 82 4.69 -16.37 -0.57
C TYR A 82 5.56 -15.96 -1.77
N ILE A 83 4.97 -15.48 -2.86
CA ILE A 83 5.70 -15.07 -4.06
C ILE A 83 5.19 -13.73 -4.57
N ILE A 84 6.09 -12.93 -5.14
CA ILE A 84 5.73 -11.73 -5.90
C ILE A 84 6.05 -12.02 -7.36
N ASN A 85 5.01 -12.03 -8.18
CA ASN A 85 5.14 -12.23 -9.62
C ASN A 85 5.77 -11.00 -10.27
N ASN A 86 6.52 -11.22 -11.34
CA ASN A 86 7.08 -10.12 -12.12
C ASN A 86 5.97 -9.37 -12.86
N SER A 87 5.67 -8.16 -12.38
CA SER A 87 4.81 -7.22 -13.09
C SER A 87 5.45 -6.78 -14.40
N GLN A 88 4.64 -6.63 -15.45
CA GLN A 88 5.04 -6.02 -16.72
C GLN A 88 5.03 -4.48 -16.66
N SER A 89 4.63 -3.90 -15.53
CA SER A 89 4.57 -2.46 -15.33
C SER A 89 5.69 -1.97 -14.42
N MET A 90 6.13 -0.75 -14.67
CA MET A 90 7.04 0.02 -13.82
C MET A 90 6.41 1.35 -13.44
N LEU A 91 6.78 1.84 -12.27
CA LEU A 91 6.40 3.14 -11.75
C LEU A 91 7.59 4.09 -11.92
N ILE A 92 7.32 5.25 -12.53
CA ILE A 92 8.19 6.42 -12.48
C ILE A 92 7.99 7.05 -11.10
N TYR A 93 8.94 6.82 -10.20
CA TYR A 93 8.89 7.24 -8.81
C TYR A 93 9.65 8.56 -8.62
N SER A 94 8.94 9.67 -8.79
CA SER A 94 9.49 11.02 -8.72
C SER A 94 9.83 11.48 -7.30
N ASN A 95 9.39 10.76 -6.26
CA ASN A 95 9.65 11.14 -4.88
C ASN A 95 11.15 11.04 -4.49
N ASP A 96 11.94 10.33 -5.30
CA ASP A 96 13.39 10.26 -5.16
C ASP A 96 14.11 11.48 -5.79
N ILE A 97 13.41 12.35 -6.52
CA ILE A 97 13.97 13.58 -7.11
C ILE A 97 14.12 14.62 -6.00
N LYS A 98 15.35 15.08 -5.77
CA LYS A 98 15.65 16.07 -4.72
C LYS A 98 15.51 17.50 -5.19
N ASN A 99 16.13 17.84 -6.32
CA ASN A 99 16.14 19.17 -6.93
C ASN A 99 16.64 19.07 -8.38
N GLU A 100 16.43 20.14 -9.14
CA GLU A 100 16.82 20.23 -10.56
C GLU A 100 18.33 20.26 -10.78
N GLU A 101 19.11 20.71 -9.79
CA GLU A 101 20.58 20.81 -9.89
C GLU A 101 21.26 19.44 -9.80
N GLU A 102 20.76 18.55 -8.93
CA GLU A 102 21.21 17.16 -8.80
C GLU A 102 20.66 16.26 -9.90
N GLU A 103 19.54 16.65 -10.53
CA GLU A 103 18.79 15.87 -11.51
C GLU A 103 18.54 16.68 -12.77
N GLU A 104 19.61 16.94 -13.52
CA GLU A 104 19.55 17.72 -14.76
C GLU A 104 18.64 17.01 -15.79
N PHE A 105 17.50 17.61 -16.09
CA PHE A 105 16.62 17.15 -17.15
C PHE A 105 17.26 17.46 -18.51
N LEU A 106 17.93 16.49 -19.11
CA LEU A 106 18.35 16.56 -20.52
C LEU A 106 17.11 16.47 -21.43
N VAL A 107 16.38 17.57 -21.55
CA VAL A 107 15.41 17.75 -22.62
C VAL A 107 16.18 18.18 -23.85
N GLU A 108 16.70 17.21 -24.62
CA GLU A 108 17.00 17.50 -26.02
C GLU A 108 15.70 17.95 -26.67
N THR A 109 15.61 19.25 -26.91
CA THR A 109 14.46 19.88 -27.54
C THR A 109 14.35 19.29 -28.94
N PHE A 110 13.22 18.63 -29.24
CA PHE A 110 12.94 18.07 -30.56
C PHE A 110 12.99 19.13 -31.66
#